data_AF-A0A5S4F3U9-F1
#
_entry.id   AF-A0A5S4F3U9-F1
#
_cell.length_a   1.000
_cell.length_b   1.000
_cell.length_c   1.000
_cell.angle_alpha   90.00
_cell.angle_beta   90.00
_cell.angle_gamma   90.00
#
_symmetry.space_group_name_H-M   'P 1'
#
loop_
_entity.id
_entity.type
_entity.pdbx_description
1 polymer ?
#
loop_
_entity_poly.entity_id
_entity_poly.type
_entity_poly.pdbx_seq_one_letter_code
_entity_poly.pdbx_strand_id
1 'polypeptide(L)'
;MRFDELRAALARHVRPEESTAIDGLYIAQIERPGPPAPSMTGTVLAVLAQGAKRLAVGDRVLEYRPGDYLVASIDLPVTGHFFDVEPGRPALGLALTLEPAAVADLLLH
;
A
#
# COMPACT_ATOMS: atom_id res chain seq x y z
N MET A 1 6.26 -0.58 18.19
CA MET A 1 6.81 -1.95 18.25
C MET A 1 6.31 -2.88 17.14
N ARG A 2 4.99 -3.03 16.88
CA ARG A 2 4.51 -4.05 15.91
C ARG A 2 4.70 -3.72 14.42
N PHE A 3 4.87 -2.45 14.06
CA PHE A 3 5.13 -2.00 12.66
C PHE A 3 6.55 -1.51 12.42
N ASP A 4 7.39 -1.43 13.45
CA ASP A 4 8.77 -0.94 13.32
C ASP A 4 9.63 -1.91 12.52
N GLU A 5 9.45 -3.21 12.73
CA GLU A 5 10.12 -4.26 11.98
C GLU A 5 9.70 -4.24 10.51
N LEU A 6 8.39 -4.15 10.24
CA LEU A 6 7.88 -4.03 8.88
C LEU A 6 8.44 -2.79 8.18
N ARG A 7 8.37 -1.63 8.84
CA ARG A 7 8.94 -0.37 8.32
C ARG A 7 10.43 -0.52 8.02
N ALA A 8 11.20 -1.12 8.92
CA ALA A 8 12.63 -1.34 8.72
C ALA A 8 12.92 -2.31 7.55
N ALA A 9 12.09 -3.35 7.39
CA ALA A 9 12.18 -4.27 6.26
C ALA A 9 11.86 -3.55 4.94
N LEU A 10 10.79 -2.75 4.88
CA LEU A 10 10.42 -2.00 3.68
C LEU A 10 11.49 -0.98 3.30
N ALA A 11 11.98 -0.19 4.28
CA ALA A 11 13.04 0.79 4.04
C ALA A 11 14.35 0.15 3.52
N ARG A 12 14.62 -1.10 3.88
CA ARG A 12 15.80 -1.84 3.41
C ARG A 12 15.65 -2.35 1.97
N HIS A 13 14.44 -2.67 1.54
CA HIS A 13 14.19 -3.38 0.28
C HIS A 13 13.52 -2.54 -0.80
N VAL A 14 13.13 -1.30 -0.50
CA VAL A 14 12.55 -0.39 -1.49
C VAL A 14 13.52 -0.10 -2.64
N ARG A 15 12.98 0.01 -3.85
CA ARG A 15 13.71 0.26 -5.09
C ARG A 15 12.96 1.31 -5.92
N PRO A 16 13.63 2.05 -6.83
CA PRO A 16 12.98 3.03 -7.69
C PRO A 16 11.82 2.48 -8.53
N GLU A 17 11.90 1.20 -8.93
CA GLU A 17 10.88 0.52 -9.73
C GLU A 17 9.72 -0.03 -8.90
N GLU A 18 9.74 0.15 -7.58
CA GLU A 18 8.78 -0.34 -6.58
C GLU A 18 8.63 -1.88 -6.50
N SER A 19 9.12 -2.63 -7.48
CA SER A 19 9.11 -4.08 -7.50
C SER A 19 10.13 -4.69 -6.53
N THR A 20 9.87 -5.95 -6.15
CA THR A 20 10.78 -6.75 -5.32
C THR A 20 11.19 -8.03 -6.05
N ALA A 21 12.06 -8.83 -5.43
CA ALA A 21 12.39 -10.17 -5.92
C ALA A 21 11.26 -11.20 -5.70
N ILE A 22 10.19 -10.81 -4.99
CA ILE A 22 9.00 -11.63 -4.79
C ILE A 22 7.94 -11.15 -5.77
N ASP A 23 7.55 -12.03 -6.69
CA ASP A 23 6.55 -11.71 -7.70
C ASP A 23 5.22 -11.28 -7.04
N GLY A 24 4.65 -10.19 -7.55
CA GLY A 24 3.42 -9.61 -7.02
C GLY A 24 3.56 -8.82 -5.72
N LEU A 25 4.77 -8.74 -5.12
CA LEU A 25 5.03 -7.88 -3.97
C LEU A 25 5.73 -6.58 -4.42
N TYR A 26 5.12 -5.46 -4.07
CA TYR A 26 5.57 -4.11 -4.36
C TYR A 26 5.78 -3.32 -3.07
N ILE A 27 6.74 -2.40 -3.08
CA ILE A 27 7.07 -1.50 -1.97
C ILE A 27 7.09 -0.07 -2.50
N ALA A 28 6.23 0.77 -1.92
CA ALA A 28 6.17 2.19 -2.25
C ALA A 28 6.87 3.03 -1.18
N GLN A 29 7.67 4.01 -1.62
CA GLN A 29 8.24 5.05 -0.76
C GLN A 29 7.95 6.42 -1.34
N ILE A 30 7.27 7.26 -0.56
CA ILE A 30 6.93 8.63 -0.95
C ILE A 30 7.60 9.60 0.00
N GLU A 31 8.64 10.29 -0.48
CA GLU A 31 9.35 11.33 0.29
C GLU A 31 8.69 12.70 0.18
N ARG A 32 8.03 12.97 -0.96
CA ARG A 32 7.34 14.23 -1.23
C ARG A 32 5.95 13.93 -1.80
N PRO A 33 4.88 14.13 -1.03
CA PRO A 33 3.53 13.85 -1.51
C PRO A 33 3.18 14.81 -2.65
N GLY A 34 2.77 14.26 -3.79
CA GLY A 34 2.18 15.01 -4.89
C GLY A 34 0.70 15.36 -4.63
N PRO A 35 0.05 16.09 -5.55
CA PRO A 35 -1.40 16.29 -5.48
C PRO A 35 -2.15 14.95 -5.54
N PRO A 36 -3.44 14.91 -5.11
CA PRO A 36 -4.28 13.74 -5.31
C PRO A 36 -4.29 13.31 -6.79
N ALA A 37 -4.10 12.02 -7.05
CA ALA A 37 -3.96 11.49 -8.40
C ALA A 37 -4.89 10.28 -8.63
N PRO A 38 -5.51 10.15 -9.82
CA PRO A 38 -6.31 8.99 -10.18
C PRO A 38 -5.42 7.76 -10.39
N SER A 39 -5.93 6.60 -9.98
CA SER A 39 -5.28 5.30 -10.15
C SER A 39 -6.31 4.18 -10.09
N MET A 40 -5.87 2.97 -10.38
CA MET A 40 -6.63 1.73 -10.21
C MET A 40 -6.12 1.02 -8.95
N THR A 41 -7.00 0.45 -8.12
CA THR A 41 -6.55 -0.20 -6.86
C THR A 41 -5.74 -1.47 -7.10
N GLY A 42 -5.93 -2.13 -8.25
CA GLY A 42 -5.60 -3.52 -8.46
C GLY A 42 -6.43 -4.46 -7.59
N THR A 43 -6.20 -5.76 -7.74
CA THR A 43 -6.65 -6.79 -6.80
C THR A 43 -5.50 -7.04 -5.82
N VAL A 44 -5.51 -6.36 -4.68
CA VAL A 44 -4.34 -6.29 -3.80
C VAL A 44 -4.70 -6.29 -2.31
N LEU A 45 -3.77 -6.79 -1.50
CA LEU A 45 -3.62 -6.42 -0.10
C LEU A 45 -2.56 -5.33 -0.01
N ALA A 46 -2.91 -4.14 0.47
CA ALA A 46 -1.95 -3.07 0.72
C ALA A 46 -1.87 -2.75 2.21
N VAL A 47 -0.67 -2.56 2.73
CA VAL A 47 -0.41 -2.27 4.15
C VAL A 47 0.47 -1.03 4.25
N LEU A 48 0.08 -0.08 5.10
CA LEU A 48 0.89 1.10 5.37
C LEU A 48 1.72 0.90 6.64
N ALA A 49 3.02 1.20 6.58
CA ALA A 49 3.95 1.07 7.70
C ALA A 49 4.47 2.42 8.21
N GLN A 50 4.43 3.48 7.39
CA GLN A 50 4.75 4.86 7.77
C GLN A 50 3.97 5.86 6.92
N GLY A 51 3.71 7.05 7.47
CA GLY A 51 2.92 8.10 6.84
C GLY A 51 1.42 7.79 6.89
N ALA A 52 0.64 8.54 6.11
CA ALA A 52 -0.79 8.30 5.95
C ALA A 52 -1.20 8.36 4.47
N LYS A 53 -2.28 7.67 4.11
CA LYS A 53 -2.83 7.66 2.76
C LYS A 53 -4.34 7.89 2.81
N ARG A 54 -4.83 8.75 1.94
CA ARG A 54 -6.26 8.97 1.69
C ARG A 54 -6.61 8.39 0.33
N LEU A 55 -7.72 7.65 0.25
CA LEU A 55 -8.27 7.10 -0.98
C LEU A 55 -9.73 7.50 -1.10
N ALA A 56 -10.08 8.17 -2.20
CA ALA A 56 -11.47 8.41 -2.57
C ALA A 56 -11.94 7.32 -3.54
N VAL A 57 -13.08 6.70 -3.25
CA VAL A 57 -13.72 5.64 -4.04
C VAL A 57 -15.22 5.91 -4.09
N GLY A 58 -15.74 6.30 -5.25
CA GLY A 58 -17.13 6.76 -5.37
C GLY A 58 -17.38 7.99 -4.50
N ASP A 59 -18.35 7.89 -3.59
CA ASP A 59 -18.75 8.91 -2.62
C ASP A 59 -18.02 8.78 -1.26
N ARG A 60 -17.12 7.81 -1.12
CA ARG A 60 -16.41 7.52 0.13
C ARG A 60 -14.97 8.00 0.09
N VAL A 61 -14.49 8.47 1.24
CA VAL A 61 -13.09 8.79 1.48
C VAL A 61 -12.61 7.94 2.65
N LEU A 62 -11.56 7.16 2.41
CA LEU A 62 -10.94 6.26 3.39
C LEU A 62 -9.55 6.78 3.74
N GLU A 63 -9.21 6.80 5.02
CA GLU A 63 -7.87 7.12 5.50
C GLU A 63 -7.21 5.87 6.07
N TYR A 64 -5.93 5.72 5.74
CA TYR A 64 -5.07 4.64 6.20
C TYR A 64 -3.85 5.24 6.89
N ARG A 65 -3.53 4.71 8.06
CA ARG A 65 -2.37 5.03 8.90
C ARG A 65 -1.56 3.76 9.16
N PRO A 66 -0.38 3.84 9.79
CA PRO A 66 0.42 2.66 10.09
C PRO A 66 -0.36 1.68 10.96
N GLY A 67 -0.58 0.46 10.48
CA GLY A 67 -1.52 -0.48 11.10
C GLY A 67 -2.72 -0.83 10.25
N ASP A 68 -3.17 0.11 9.43
CA ASP A 68 -4.30 -0.08 8.56
C ASP A 68 -3.88 -0.80 7.28
N TYR A 69 -4.85 -1.51 6.70
CA TYR A 69 -4.67 -2.23 5.45
C TYR A 69 -5.89 -2.04 4.54
N LEU A 70 -5.66 -2.15 3.24
CA LEU A 70 -6.68 -2.21 2.20
C LEU A 70 -6.67 -3.60 1.61
N VAL A 71 -7.84 -4.23 1.51
CA VAL A 71 -8.06 -5.38 0.62
C VAL A 71 -9.02 -4.94 -0.48
N ALA A 72 -8.55 -4.99 -1.72
CA ALA A 72 -9.37 -4.81 -2.90
C ALA A 72 -9.45 -6.15 -3.64
N SER A 73 -10.66 -6.73 -3.71
CA SER A 73 -10.90 -8.00 -4.42
C SER A 73 -11.25 -7.79 -5.91
N ILE A 74 -11.42 -6.54 -6.32
CA ILE A 74 -11.67 -6.12 -7.69
C ILE A 74 -10.90 -4.83 -7.94
N ASP A 75 -10.56 -4.59 -9.20
CA ASP A 75 -9.87 -3.38 -9.60
C ASP A 75 -10.84 -2.20 -9.70
N LEU A 76 -10.64 -1.17 -8.87
CA LEU A 76 -11.55 -0.02 -8.73
C LEU A 76 -10.84 1.30 -9.10
N PRO A 77 -11.54 2.22 -9.78
CA PRO A 77 -11.03 3.57 -9.99
C PRO A 77 -11.05 4.34 -8.67
N VAL A 78 -9.89 4.90 -8.30
CA VAL A 78 -9.70 5.64 -7.05
C VAL A 78 -8.87 6.89 -7.25
N THR A 79 -9.01 7.86 -6.35
CA THR A 79 -8.07 8.97 -6.25
C THR A 79 -7.29 8.84 -4.95
N GLY A 80 -5.97 8.68 -5.07
CA GLY A 80 -5.06 8.47 -3.94
C GLY A 80 -4.26 9.73 -3.62
N HIS A 81 -3.97 9.94 -2.33
CA HIS A 81 -3.09 11.00 -1.87
C HIS A 81 -2.36 10.57 -0.59
N PHE A 82 -1.05 10.73 -0.55
CA PHE A 82 -0.27 10.54 0.67
C PHE A 82 -0.20 11.84 1.47
N PHE A 83 -0.27 11.74 2.79
CA PHE A 83 -0.15 12.85 3.73
C PHE A 83 0.59 12.39 5.00
N ASP A 84 0.86 13.30 5.93
CA ASP A 84 1.72 13.05 7.11
C ASP A 84 3.12 12.52 6.71
N VAL A 85 3.72 13.17 5.71
CA VAL A 85 5.07 12.90 5.20
C VAL A 85 5.98 14.10 5.49
N GLU A 86 7.14 13.84 6.10
CA GLU A 86 8.10 14.87 6.52
C GLU A 86 9.51 14.56 5.97
N PRO A 87 10.41 15.55 5.88
CA PRO A 87 11.81 15.29 5.52
C PRO A 87 12.45 14.23 6.44
N GLY A 88 13.00 13.17 5.85
CA GLY A 88 13.57 12.04 6.60
C GLY A 88 12.53 11.04 7.14
N ARG A 89 11.23 11.27 6.89
CA ARG A 89 10.11 10.41 7.31
C ARG A 89 9.11 10.19 6.15
N PRO A 90 9.48 9.40 5.14
CA PRO A 90 8.64 9.12 3.98
C PRO A 90 7.38 8.32 4.32
N ALA A 91 6.33 8.37 3.51
CA ALA A 91 5.33 7.30 3.56
C ALA A 91 5.97 6.01 3.04
N LEU A 92 5.73 4.89 3.74
CA LEU A 92 6.23 3.56 3.37
C LEU A 92 5.10 2.56 3.49
N GLY A 93 4.90 1.76 2.45
CA GLY A 93 3.91 0.70 2.43
C GLY A 93 4.26 -0.38 1.43
N LEU A 94 3.53 -1.48 1.51
CA LEU A 94 3.60 -2.57 0.55
C LEU A 94 2.25 -2.81 -0.09
N ALA A 95 2.26 -3.41 -1.28
CA ALA A 95 1.11 -4.00 -1.92
C ALA A 95 1.47 -5.42 -2.37
N LEU A 96 0.60 -6.38 -2.09
CA LEU A 96 0.68 -7.75 -2.54
C LEU A 96 -0.48 -8.02 -3.48
N THR A 97 -0.20 -8.42 -4.71
CA THR A 97 -1.22 -8.89 -5.64
C THR A 97 -1.93 -10.12 -5.06
N LEU A 98 -3.26 -10.07 -5.05
CA LEU A 98 -4.10 -11.18 -4.63
C LEU A 98 -4.54 -11.97 -5.85
N GLU A 99 -3.92 -13.13 -6.04
CA GLU A 99 -4.33 -14.11 -7.04
C GLU A 99 -5.56 -14.86 -6.54
N PRO A 100 -6.71 -14.84 -7.26
CA PRO A 100 -7.95 -15.47 -6.79
C PRO A 100 -7.79 -16.96 -6.46
N ALA A 101 -6.96 -17.68 -7.21
CA ALA A 101 -6.68 -19.09 -6.95
C ALA A 101 -5.95 -19.28 -5.61
N ALA A 102 -4.93 -18.46 -5.32
CA ALA A 102 -4.19 -18.52 -4.07
C ALA A 102 -5.07 -18.16 -2.86
N VAL A 103 -6.00 -17.20 -3.02
CA VAL A 103 -6.96 -16.85 -1.98
C VAL A 103 -7.96 -17.99 -1.75
N ALA A 104 -8.43 -18.65 -2.81
CA ALA A 104 -9.34 -19.78 -2.70
C ALA A 104 -8.72 -20.95 -1.93
N ASP A 105 -7.45 -21.27 -2.18
CA ASP A 105 -6.73 -22.34 -1.48
C ASP A 105 -6.68 -22.10 0.05
N LEU A 106 -6.57 -20.85 0.49
CA LEU A 106 -6.58 -20.49 1.92
C LEU A 106 -7.94 -20.71 2.60
N LEU A 107 -9.04 -20.68 1.85
CA LEU A 107 -10.40 -20.86 2.40
C LEU A 107 -10.80 -22.34 2.53
N LEU A 108 -10.06 -23.23 1.87
CA LEU A 108 -10.32 -24.67 1.86
C LEU A 108 -9.54 -25.43 2.95
N HIS A 109 -8.85 -24.70 3.83
CA HIS A 109 -8.08 -25.20 4.97
C HIS A 109 -8.55 -24.56 6.28
#